data_AF-A0A9E0XAX4-F1
#
_entry.id   AF-A0A9E0XAX4-F1
#
_cell.length_a   1.000
_cell.length_b   1.000
_cell.length_c   1.000
_cell.angle_alpha   90.00
_cell.angle_beta   90.00
_cell.angle_gamma   90.00
#
_symmetry.space_group_name_H-M   'P 1'
#
loop_
_entity.id
_entity.type
_entity.pdbx_description
1 polymer ?
#
loop_
_entity_poly.entity_id
_entity_poly.type
_entity_poly.pdbx_seq_one_letter_code
_entity_poly.pdbx_strand_id
1 'polypeptide(L)' 'YSPAGQELAAKFNFRPIDPAVLARHRSQFPDIPLYSVPEVLGDWSKVQKTHFADGGIFDRIYAKN' A
#
# COMPACT_ATOMS: atom_id res chain seq x y z
N TYR A 1 12.75 11.64 6.16
CA TYR A 1 12.36 11.59 4.75
C TYR A 1 12.64 12.94 4.11
N SER A 2 13.69 13.06 3.28
CA SER A 2 14.04 14.34 2.63
C SER A 2 13.28 14.50 1.30
N PRO A 3 13.02 15.74 0.85
CA PRO A 3 12.43 15.97 -0.48
C PRO A 3 13.25 15.31 -1.60
N ALA A 4 14.58 15.39 -1.54
CA ALA A 4 15.47 14.76 -2.53
C ALA A 4 15.30 13.24 -2.62
N GLY A 5 15.12 12.56 -1.48
CA GLY A 5 14.86 11.12 -1.47
C GLY A 5 13.51 10.76 -2.08
N GLN A 6 12.48 11.59 -1.85
CA GLN A 6 11.16 11.38 -2.43
C GLN A 6 11.12 11.66 -3.94
N GLU A 7 11.90 12.63 -4.42
CA GLU A 7 12.09 12.88 -5.85
C GLU A 7 12.75 11.67 -6.54
N LEU A 8 13.72 11.03 -5.87
CA LEU A 8 14.32 9.79 -6.37
C LEU A 8 13.31 8.63 -6.38
N ALA A 9 12.52 8.50 -5.32
CA ALA A 9 11.47 7.49 -5.23
C ALA A 9 10.44 7.63 -6.37
N ALA A 10 10.00 8.87 -6.66
CA ALA A 10 9.10 9.15 -7.78
C ALA A 10 9.68 8.71 -9.13
N LYS A 11 10.97 8.95 -9.39
CA LYS A 11 11.65 8.49 -10.62
C LYS A 11 11.61 6.98 -10.81
N PHE A 12 11.51 6.21 -9.73
CA PHE A 12 11.39 4.75 -9.74
C PHE A 12 9.94 4.27 -9.53
N ASN A 13 8.95 5.14 -9.77
CA ASN A 13 7.51 4.85 -9.68
C ASN A 13 6.98 4.55 -8.27
N PHE A 14 7.74 4.89 -7.22
CA PHE A 14 7.20 4.84 -5.86
C PHE A 14 6.43 6.13 -5.57
N ARG A 15 5.18 6.00 -5.11
CA ARG A 15 4.31 7.15 -4.80
C ARG A 15 4.90 7.95 -3.61
N PRO A 16 5.27 9.23 -3.79
CA PRO A 16 5.75 10.09 -2.70
C PRO A 16 4.65 10.38 -1.67
N ILE A 17 5.04 10.53 -0.41
CA ILE A 17 4.15 10.97 0.68
C ILE A 17 4.28 12.47 0.97
N ASP A 18 5.37 13.10 0.53
CA ASP A 18 5.55 14.55 0.60
C ASP A 18 4.56 15.21 -0.40
N PRO A 19 3.62 16.05 0.06
CA PRO A 19 2.61 16.63 -0.80
C PRO A 19 3.17 17.50 -1.92
N ALA A 20 4.28 18.20 -1.68
CA ALA A 20 4.91 19.07 -2.67
C ALA A 20 5.58 18.25 -3.77
N VAL A 21 6.24 17.14 -3.42
CA VAL A 21 6.82 16.20 -4.40
C VAL A 21 5.70 15.50 -5.17
N LEU A 22 4.67 14.97 -4.49
CA LEU A 22 3.54 14.31 -5.15
C LEU A 22 2.83 15.25 -6.14
N ALA A 23 2.64 16.52 -5.78
CA ALA A 23 2.03 17.52 -6.66
C ALA A 23 2.78 17.70 -7.98
N ARG A 24 4.12 17.65 -7.97
CA ARG A 24 4.96 17.75 -9.19
C ARG A 24 4.84 16.51 -10.08
N HIS A 25 4.51 15.36 -9.52
CA HIS A 25 4.42 14.07 -10.23
C HIS A 25 2.98 13.59 -10.45
N ARG A 26 1.97 14.48 -10.37
CA ARG A 26 0.54 14.11 -10.55
C ARG A 26 0.22 13.45 -11.89
N SER A 27 1.01 13.71 -12.94
CA SER A 27 0.85 13.04 -14.23
C SER A 27 1.18 11.54 -14.17
N GLN A 28 2.06 11.12 -13.26
CA GLN A 28 2.43 9.71 -13.05
C GLN A 28 1.54 9.06 -11.99
N PHE A 29 1.08 9.85 -11.00
CA PHE A 29 0.29 9.37 -9.88
C PHE A 29 -1.11 10.02 -9.92
N PRO A 30 -2.05 9.48 -10.71
CA PRO A 30 -3.42 9.99 -10.78
C PRO A 30 -4.07 9.98 -9.41
N ASP A 31 -4.99 10.91 -9.17
CA ASP A 31 -5.74 10.93 -7.92
C ASP A 31 -6.72 9.75 -7.89
N ILE A 32 -6.52 8.86 -6.92
CA ILE A 32 -7.33 7.66 -6.73
C ILE A 32 -7.66 7.51 -5.25
N PRO A 33 -8.89 7.09 -4.91
CA PRO A 33 -9.23 6.77 -3.53
C PRO A 33 -8.34 5.67 -2.98
N LEU A 34 -7.68 5.95 -1.85
CA LEU A 34 -6.87 4.98 -1.12
C LEU A 34 -7.49 4.72 0.24
N TYR A 35 -7.29 3.50 0.73
CA TYR A 35 -7.62 3.10 2.09
C TYR A 35 -6.38 2.45 2.70
N SER A 36 -6.13 2.72 3.98
CA SER A 36 -5.08 2.02 4.70
C SER A 36 -5.62 0.76 5.35
N VAL A 37 -4.78 -0.28 5.45
CA VAL A 37 -5.15 -1.54 6.11
C VAL A 37 -5.60 -1.32 7.57
N PRO A 38 -4.93 -0.47 8.38
CA PRO A 38 -5.40 -0.15 9.73
C PRO A 38 -6.81 0.43 9.81
N GLU A 39 -7.22 1.25 8.84
CA GLU A 39 -8.58 1.84 8.82
C GLU A 39 -9.66 0.82 8.51
N VAL A 40 -9.38 -0.13 7.60
CA VAL A 40 -10.41 -1.06 7.09
C VAL A 40 -10.40 -2.41 7.79
N LEU A 41 -9.24 -2.89 8.22
CA LEU A 41 -9.05 -4.25 8.74
C LEU A 41 -8.40 -4.27 10.14
N GLY A 42 -7.92 -3.12 10.62
CA GLY A 42 -7.25 -2.99 11.90
C GLY A 42 -5.78 -3.41 11.86
N ASP A 43 -5.28 -3.93 12.97
CA ASP A 43 -3.86 -4.22 13.15
C ASP A 43 -3.27 -5.24 12.14
N TRP A 44 -2.07 -4.97 11.63
CA TRP A 44 -1.40 -5.82 10.64
C TRP A 44 -1.13 -7.25 11.12
N SER A 45 -0.84 -7.46 12.41
CA SER A 45 -0.64 -8.81 12.96
C SER A 45 -1.94 -9.61 12.90
N LYS A 46 -3.07 -8.97 13.21
CA LYS A 46 -4.40 -9.60 13.08
C LYS A 46 -4.72 -9.89 11.62
N VAL A 47 -4.46 -8.95 10.71
CA VAL A 47 -4.68 -9.13 9.26
C VAL A 47 -3.87 -10.32 8.74
N GLN A 48 -2.59 -10.39 9.07
CA GLN A 48 -1.73 -11.49 8.66
C GLN A 48 -2.28 -12.83 9.16
N LYS A 49 -2.63 -12.93 10.45
CA LYS A 49 -3.17 -14.15 11.05
C LYS A 49 -4.50 -14.59 10.45
N THR A 50 -5.41 -13.65 10.19
CA THR A 50 -6.75 -13.96 9.68
C THR A 50 -6.72 -14.35 8.21
N HIS A 51 -5.93 -13.64 7.40
CA HIS A 51 -5.97 -13.80 5.94
C HIS A 51 -4.92 -14.75 5.39
N PHE A 52 -3.71 -14.79 5.97
CA PHE A 52 -2.52 -15.37 5.31
C PHE A 52 -1.72 -16.39 6.13
N ALA A 53 -2.03 -16.63 7.42
CA ALA A 53 -1.45 -17.74 8.16
C ALA A 53 -1.98 -19.09 7.65
N ASP A 54 -1.30 -20.19 7.95
CA ASP A 54 -1.75 -21.55 7.58
C ASP A 54 -3.19 -21.81 8.04
N GLY A 55 -4.04 -22.26 7.12
CA GLY A 55 -5.50 -22.42 7.34
C GLY A 55 -6.27 -21.09 7.31
N GLY A 56 -5.61 -20.01 6.92
CA GLY A 56 -6.17 -18.67 6.75
C GLY A 56 -7.23 -18.61 5.66
N ILE A 57 -7.78 -17.42 5.45
CA ILE A 57 -8.80 -17.22 4.41
C ILE A 57 -8.23 -17.51 3.02
N PHE A 58 -6.98 -17.12 2.74
CA PHE A 58 -6.33 -17.38 1.46
C PHE A 58 -6.29 -18.88 1.13
N ASP A 59 -5.78 -19.71 2.05
CA ASP A 59 -5.71 -21.17 1.87
C ASP A 59 -7.08 -21.79 1.64
N ARG A 60 -8.10 -21.34 2.39
CA ARG A 60 -9.48 -21.83 2.27
C ARG A 60 -10.14 -21.48 0.94
N ILE A 61 -9.73 -20.39 0.30
CA ILE A 61 -10.20 -20.03 -1.04
C ILE A 61 -9.40 -20.81 -2.08
N TYR A 62 -8.08 -20.90 -1.92
CA TYR A 62 -7.18 -21.52 -2.90
C TYR A 62 -7.33 -23.04 -2.97
N ALA A 63 -7.53 -23.72 -1.84
CA ALA A 63 -7.63 -25.17 -1.75
C ALA A 63 -9.01 -25.73 -2.16
N LYS A 64 -9.97 -24.90 -2.59
CA LYS A 64 -11.34 -25.30 -2.95
C LYS A 64 -11.51 -25.84 -4.39
N ASN A 65 -10.42 -26.27 -5.03
CA ASN A 65 -10.45 -26.94 -6.34
C ASN A 65 -10.40 -28.46 -6.19
#